data_AF-A0A968MS81-F1
#
_entry.id   AF-A0A968MS81-F1
#
_cell.length_a   1.000
_cell.length_b   1.000
_cell.length_c   1.000
_cell.angle_alpha   90.00
_cell.angle_beta   90.00
_cell.angle_gamma   90.00
#
_symmetry.space_group_name_H-M   'P 1'
#
loop_
_entity.id
_entity.type
_entity.pdbx_description
1 polymer ?
#
loop_
_entity_poly.entity_id
_entity_poly.type
_entity_poly.pdbx_seq_one_letter_code
_entity_poly.pdbx_strand_id
1 'polypeptide(L)'
;MLDKIYKIREKLTNQLKLVETEETGILKRAEVSIGLINKTLVELKEYIRKCHFITQFDEITFFKEIKPSIYSKLIYFIKIFNIESKRPTGSDKSQKKYLKNEFVKIERYFAEKFEPY
;
A
#
# COMPACT_ATOMS: atom_id res chain seq x y z
N MET A 1 18.97 4.78 -15.01
CA MET A 1 18.75 3.97 -13.79
C MET A 1 17.37 4.24 -13.21
N LEU A 2 17.02 5.51 -12.94
CA LEU A 2 15.66 5.89 -12.53
C LEU A 2 14.57 5.42 -13.50
N ASP A 3 14.82 5.41 -14.82
CA ASP A 3 13.85 4.92 -15.81
C ASP A 3 13.39 3.48 -15.53
N LYS A 4 14.30 2.62 -15.07
CA LYS A 4 13.96 1.25 -14.74
C LYS A 4 13.11 1.18 -13.47
N ILE A 5 13.43 2.00 -12.48
CA ILE A 5 12.65 2.12 -11.25
C ILE A 5 11.23 2.62 -11.56
N TYR A 6 11.10 3.62 -12.44
CA TYR A 6 9.80 4.11 -12.90
C TYR A 6 9.02 3.04 -13.64
N LYS A 7 9.65 2.29 -14.54
CA LYS A 7 9.01 1.14 -15.23
C LYS A 7 8.54 0.07 -14.25
N ILE A 8 9.31 -0.24 -13.21
CA ILE A 8 8.90 -1.20 -12.16
C ILE A 8 7.69 -0.66 -11.38
N ARG A 9 7.69 0.64 -11.03
CA ARG A 9 6.56 1.29 -10.35
C ARG A 9 5.29 1.32 -11.21
N GLU A 10 5.44 1.59 -12.51
CA GLU A 10 4.34 1.62 -13.46
C GLU A 10 3.74 0.23 -13.65
N LYS A 11 4.60 -0.79 -13.82
CA LYS A 11 4.17 -2.20 -13.86
C LYS A 11 3.35 -2.57 -12.64
N LEU A 12 3.83 -2.26 -11.43
CA LEU A 12 3.07 -2.48 -10.19
C LEU A 12 1.72 -1.76 -10.22
N THR A 13 1.70 -0.49 -10.66
CA THR A 13 0.47 0.30 -10.72
C THR A 13 -0.56 -0.34 -11.65
N ASN A 14 -0.13 -0.86 -12.81
CA ASN A 14 -1.01 -1.55 -13.74
C ASN A 14 -1.50 -2.89 -13.18
N GLN A 15 -0.63 -3.65 -12.52
CA GLN A 15 -1.03 -4.90 -11.84
C GLN A 15 -2.06 -4.66 -10.73
N LEU A 16 -1.90 -3.60 -9.94
CA LEU A 16 -2.87 -3.24 -8.90
C LEU A 16 -4.23 -2.83 -9.49
N LYS A 17 -4.25 -2.10 -10.60
CA LYS A 17 -5.50 -1.77 -11.32
C LYS A 17 -6.20 -3.03 -11.85
N LEU A 18 -5.44 -3.98 -12.37
CA LEU A 18 -5.99 -5.25 -12.86
C LEU A 18 -6.65 -6.04 -11.72
N VAL A 19 -5.98 -6.13 -10.57
CA VAL A 19 -6.53 -6.77 -9.37
C VAL A 19 -7.80 -6.07 -8.89
N GLU A 20 -7.88 -4.74 -9.00
CA GLU A 20 -9.09 -3.99 -8.69
C GLU A 20 -10.27 -4.34 -9.61
N THR A 21 -10.00 -4.63 -10.88
CA THR A 21 -11.04 -5.02 -11.86
C THR A 21 -11.43 -6.49 -11.80
N GLU A 22 -10.50 -7.39 -11.50
CA GLU A 22 -10.71 -8.84 -11.57
C GLU A 22 -11.21 -9.45 -10.25
N GLU A 23 -10.77 -8.92 -9.10
CA GLU A 23 -11.07 -9.50 -7.80
C GLU A 23 -12.22 -8.74 -7.11
N THR A 24 -13.33 -9.42 -6.88
CA THR A 24 -14.55 -8.84 -6.27
C THR A 24 -14.48 -8.82 -4.74
N GLY A 25 -13.72 -9.72 -4.12
CA GLY A 25 -13.57 -9.79 -2.67
C GLY A 25 -12.56 -8.78 -2.12
N ILE A 26 -13.00 -7.87 -1.25
CA ILE A 26 -12.12 -6.84 -0.65
C ILE A 26 -10.92 -7.48 0.07
N LEU A 27 -11.16 -8.54 0.84
CA LEU A 27 -10.10 -9.25 1.56
C LEU A 27 -9.08 -9.88 0.61
N LYS A 28 -9.55 -10.56 -0.44
CA LYS A 28 -8.69 -11.23 -1.42
C LYS A 28 -7.91 -10.22 -2.25
N ARG A 29 -8.56 -9.13 -2.65
CA ARG A 29 -7.93 -7.99 -3.34
C ARG A 29 -6.77 -7.43 -2.52
N ALA A 30 -6.98 -7.23 -1.22
CA ALA A 30 -5.94 -6.73 -0.33
C ALA A 30 -4.77 -7.73 -0.20
N GLU A 31 -5.06 -9.02 -0.02
CA GLU A 31 -4.05 -10.08 0.06
C GLU A 31 -3.17 -10.14 -1.20
N VAL A 32 -3.79 -10.20 -2.38
CA VAL A 32 -3.08 -10.26 -3.67
C VAL A 32 -2.26 -8.99 -3.88
N SER A 33 -2.83 -7.82 -3.57
CA SER A 33 -2.13 -6.53 -3.68
C SER A 33 -0.89 -6.45 -2.77
N ILE A 34 -0.99 -6.92 -1.53
CA ILE A 34 0.16 -7.01 -0.60
C ILE A 34 1.24 -7.91 -1.20
N GLY A 35 0.86 -9.06 -1.74
CA GLY A 35 1.77 -10.00 -2.39
C GLY A 35 2.52 -9.37 -3.58
N LEU A 36 1.80 -8.65 -4.45
CA LEU A 36 2.39 -7.94 -5.59
C LEU A 36 3.36 -6.85 -5.13
N ILE A 37 2.96 -6.01 -4.17
CA ILE A 37 3.80 -4.92 -3.68
C ILE A 37 5.08 -5.46 -3.04
N ASN A 38 5.00 -6.52 -2.23
CA ASN A 38 6.17 -7.14 -1.63
C ASN A 38 7.13 -7.71 -2.69
N LYS A 39 6.61 -8.37 -3.73
CA LYS A 39 7.44 -8.83 -4.86
C LYS A 39 8.14 -7.67 -5.56
N THR A 40 7.43 -6.57 -5.80
CA THR A 40 8.01 -5.35 -6.40
C THR A 40 9.08 -4.72 -5.51
N LEU A 41 8.88 -4.68 -4.19
CA LEU A 41 9.87 -4.16 -3.25
C LEU A 41 11.16 -5.01 -3.24
N VAL A 42 11.04 -6.33 -3.35
CA VAL A 42 12.18 -7.24 -3.51
C VAL A 42 12.89 -6.97 -4.85
N GLU A 43 12.15 -6.87 -5.96
CA GLU A 43 12.70 -6.55 -7.28
C GLU A 43 13.47 -5.22 -7.26
N LEU A 44 12.91 -4.18 -6.64
CA LEU A 44 13.57 -2.87 -6.50
C LEU A 44 14.83 -2.96 -5.64
N LYS A 45 14.79 -3.68 -4.52
CA LYS A 45 15.95 -3.85 -3.64
C LYS A 45 17.11 -4.54 -4.35
N GLU A 46 16.81 -5.61 -5.09
CA GLU A 46 17.81 -6.34 -5.89
C GLU A 46 18.35 -5.49 -7.04
N TYR A 47 17.51 -4.69 -7.70
CA TYR A 47 17.96 -3.77 -8.75
C TYR A 47 18.92 -2.71 -8.21
N ILE A 48 18.58 -2.07 -7.09
CA ILE A 48 19.41 -1.02 -6.48
C ILE A 48 20.74 -1.60 -5.99
N ARG A 49 20.72 -2.79 -5.39
CA ARG A 49 21.93 -3.48 -4.94
C ARG A 49 22.91 -3.77 -6.08
N LYS A 50 22.41 -4.04 -7.29
CA LYS A 50 23.24 -4.33 -8.47
C LYS A 50 23.73 -3.07 -9.18
N CYS A 51 22.84 -2.12 -9.44
CA CYS A 51 23.15 -0.96 -10.28
C CYS A 51 23.74 0.24 -9.54
N HIS A 52 23.53 0.34 -8.22
CA HIS A 52 23.85 1.52 -7.41
C HIS A 52 23.18 2.81 -7.93
N PHE A 53 23.19 3.88 -7.13
CA PHE A 53 22.71 5.18 -7.58
C PHE A 53 23.79 5.87 -8.42
N ILE A 54 23.42 6.44 -9.57
CA ILE A 54 24.35 7.15 -10.47
C ILE A 54 24.63 8.54 -9.92
N THR A 55 23.59 9.21 -9.41
CA THR A 55 23.69 10.55 -8.83
C THR A 55 23.03 10.60 -7.46
N GLN A 56 23.46 11.57 -6.63
CA GLN A 56 22.80 11.86 -5.37
C GLN A 56 21.33 12.29 -5.57
N PHE A 57 21.03 12.99 -6.67
CA PHE A 57 19.67 13.37 -7.01
C PHE A 57 18.77 12.14 -7.23
N ASP A 58 19.27 11.11 -7.92
CA ASP A 58 18.53 9.86 -8.11
C ASP A 58 18.25 9.15 -6.79
N GLU A 59 19.24 9.15 -5.89
CA GLU A 59 19.09 8.57 -4.55
C GLU A 59 18.04 9.32 -3.73
N ILE A 60 18.12 10.66 -3.69
CA ILE A 60 17.14 11.51 -3.02
C ILE A 60 15.74 11.25 -3.57
N THR A 61 15.58 11.24 -4.90
CA THR A 61 14.29 11.00 -5.57
C THR A 61 13.73 9.62 -5.19
N PHE A 62 14.58 8.60 -5.18
CA PHE A 62 14.16 7.26 -4.79
C PHE A 62 13.69 7.20 -3.33
N PHE A 63 14.47 7.72 -2.39
CA PHE A 63 14.17 7.60 -0.96
C PHE A 63 13.08 8.57 -0.48
N LYS A 64 12.93 9.73 -1.10
CA LYS A 64 11.95 10.75 -0.69
C LYS A 64 10.62 10.63 -1.41
N GLU A 65 10.59 10.09 -2.63
CA GLU A 65 9.36 10.06 -3.43
C GLU A 65 8.95 8.63 -3.80
N ILE A 66 9.82 7.90 -4.49
CA ILE A 66 9.43 6.62 -5.10
C ILE A 66 9.18 5.55 -4.03
N LYS A 67 10.13 5.34 -3.12
CA LYS A 67 10.03 4.33 -2.06
C LYS A 67 8.82 4.63 -1.15
N PRO A 68 8.63 5.86 -0.63
CA PRO A 68 7.42 6.20 0.12
C PRO A 68 6.13 5.93 -0.64
N SER A 69 6.07 6.23 -1.95
CA SER A 69 4.85 6.01 -2.77
C SER A 69 4.44 4.53 -2.90
N ILE A 70 5.38 3.59 -2.77
CA ILE A 70 5.11 2.15 -2.82
C ILE A 70 4.76 1.64 -1.43
N TYR A 71 5.50 2.07 -0.41
CA TYR A 71 5.22 1.69 0.98
C TYR A 71 3.89 2.23 1.48
N SER A 72 3.46 3.42 1.05
CA SER A 72 2.13 3.95 1.40
C SER A 72 1.01 3.04 0.92
N LYS A 73 1.11 2.48 -0.29
CA LYS A 73 0.18 1.48 -0.82
C LYS A 73 0.23 0.18 -0.02
N LEU A 74 1.43 -0.27 0.37
CA LEU A 74 1.57 -1.47 1.22
C LEU A 74 0.83 -1.29 2.56
N ILE A 75 1.08 -0.16 3.24
CA ILE A 75 0.42 0.19 4.50
C ILE A 75 -1.09 0.24 4.32
N TYR A 76 -1.57 0.86 3.23
CA TYR A 76 -2.98 0.91 2.89
C TYR A 76 -3.61 -0.49 2.80
N PHE A 77 -3.05 -1.38 1.97
CA PHE A 77 -3.62 -2.71 1.80
C PHE A 77 -3.50 -3.58 3.05
N ILE A 78 -2.43 -3.46 3.84
CA ILE A 78 -2.33 -4.12 5.16
C ILE A 78 -3.46 -3.66 6.08
N LYS A 79 -3.78 -2.36 6.11
CA LYS A 79 -4.90 -1.83 6.91
C LYS A 79 -6.23 -2.42 6.44
N ILE A 80 -6.50 -2.45 5.13
CA ILE A 80 -7.72 -3.06 4.57
C ILE A 80 -7.80 -4.54 4.93
N PHE A 81 -6.72 -5.29 4.73
CA PHE A 81 -6.66 -6.71 5.07
C PHE A 81 -6.97 -6.96 6.56
N ASN A 82 -6.38 -6.16 7.45
CA ASN A 82 -6.61 -6.26 8.89
C ASN A 82 -8.05 -5.92 9.29
N ILE A 83 -8.66 -4.92 8.65
CA ILE A 83 -10.04 -4.53 8.91
C ILE A 83 -10.99 -5.64 8.45
N GLU A 84 -10.83 -6.13 7.22
CA GLU A 84 -11.73 -7.14 6.65
C GLU A 84 -11.53 -8.53 7.28
N SER A 85 -10.30 -8.94 7.61
CA SER A 85 -10.03 -10.24 8.25
C SER A 85 -10.60 -10.35 9.67
N LYS A 86 -10.73 -9.23 10.37
CA LYS A 86 -11.32 -9.15 11.73
C LYS A 86 -12.80 -8.78 11.72
N ARG A 87 -13.38 -8.57 10.54
CA ARG A 87 -14.81 -8.25 10.40
C ARG A 87 -15.63 -9.45 10.89
N PRO A 88 -16.58 -9.26 11.82
CA PRO A 88 -17.38 -10.36 12.34
C PRO A 88 -18.29 -10.92 11.24
N THR A 89 -18.44 -12.24 11.18
CA THR A 89 -19.39 -12.94 10.28
C THR A 89 -20.82 -12.95 10.80
N GLY A 90 -21.06 -12.33 11.97
CA GLY A 90 -22.37 -12.24 12.59
C GLY A 90 -23.34 -11.32 11.84
N SER A 91 -24.43 -10.95 12.52
CA SER A 91 -25.49 -10.13 11.94
C SER A 91 -25.00 -8.81 11.37
N ASP A 92 -25.74 -8.25 10.41
CA ASP A 92 -25.47 -6.93 9.82
C ASP A 92 -25.27 -5.83 10.87
N LYS A 93 -26.01 -5.91 11.99
CA LYS A 93 -25.86 -4.98 13.11
C LYS A 93 -24.46 -5.06 13.74
N SER A 94 -23.94 -6.28 13.91
CA SER A 94 -22.60 -6.51 14.45
C SER A 94 -21.51 -6.00 13.49
N GLN A 95 -21.68 -6.23 12.19
CA GLN A 95 -20.77 -5.75 11.16
C GLN A 95 -20.75 -4.22 11.05
N LYS A 96 -21.93 -3.58 11.02
CA LYS A 96 -22.04 -2.11 11.00
C LYS A 96 -21.40 -1.49 12.23
N LYS A 97 -21.63 -2.06 13.42
CA LYS A 97 -20.99 -1.59 14.66
C LYS A 97 -19.47 -1.69 14.59
N TYR A 98 -18.95 -2.80 14.09
CA TYR A 98 -17.50 -2.99 13.89
C TYR A 98 -16.91 -1.94 12.95
N LEU A 99 -17.48 -1.78 11.75
CA LEU A 99 -16.98 -0.81 10.76
C LEU A 99 -17.05 0.63 11.29
N LYS A 100 -18.12 0.99 12.01
CA LYS A 100 -18.23 2.31 12.65
C LYS A 100 -17.14 2.53 13.70
N ASN A 101 -16.78 1.51 14.46
CA ASN A 101 -15.69 1.62 15.43
C ASN A 101 -14.33 1.78 14.75
N GLU A 102 -14.07 1.05 13.65
CA GLU A 102 -12.85 1.25 12.85
C GLU A 102 -12.78 2.65 12.25
N PHE A 103 -13.90 3.18 11.77
CA PHE A 103 -13.99 4.55 11.28
C PHE A 103 -13.63 5.58 12.35
N VAL A 104 -14.18 5.46 13.56
CA VAL A 104 -13.86 6.37 14.69
C VAL A 104 -12.36 6.33 15.05
N LYS A 105 -11.70 5.16 14.95
CA LYS A 105 -10.25 5.06 15.16
C LYS A 105 -9.47 5.86 14.12
N ILE A 106 -9.92 5.82 12.87
CA ILE A 106 -9.30 6.58 11.78
C ILE A 106 -9.49 8.08 12.02
N GLU A 107 -10.70 8.54 12.35
CA GLU A 107 -10.96 9.95 12.68
C GLU A 107 -10.08 10.44 13.83
N ARG A 108 -9.98 9.65 14.91
CA ARG A 108 -9.13 9.98 16.06
C ARG A 108 -7.66 10.12 15.67
N TYR A 109 -7.14 9.18 14.88
CA TYR A 109 -5.76 9.26 14.40
C TYR A 109 -5.50 10.56 13.63
N PHE A 110 -6.42 10.98 12.77
CA PHE A 110 -6.28 12.23 12.02
C PHE A 110 -6.40 13.46 12.92
N ALA A 111 -7.30 13.46 13.91
CA ALA A 111 -7.42 14.55 14.86
C ALA A 111 -6.17 14.72 15.75
N GLU A 112 -5.59 13.62 16.22
CA GLU A 112 -4.37 13.64 17.06
C GLU A 112 -3.11 14.02 16.28
N LYS A 113 -3.07 13.73 14.98
CA LYS A 113 -1.92 14.00 14.09
C LYS A 113 -2.08 15.29 13.29
N PHE A 114 -3.15 16.05 13.53
CA PHE A 114 -3.32 17.37 12.94
C PHE A 114 -2.36 18.34 13.64
N GLU A 115 -1.21 18.59 13.03
CA GLU A 115 -0.29 19.64 13.46
C GLU A 115 -0.80 20.95 12.82
N PRO A 116 -1.34 21.92 13.60
CA PRO A 116 -1.65 23.23 13.07
C PRO A 116 -0.31 23.91 12.70
N TYR A 117 -0.09 24.08 11.41
CA TYR A 117 1.03 24.86 10.86
C TYR A 117 0.93 26.33 11.28
#